data_AF-W1YH83-F1
#
_entry.id   AF-W1YH83-F1
#
_cell.length_a   1.000
_cell.length_b   1.000
_cell.length_c   1.000
_cell.angle_alpha   90.00
_cell.angle_beta   90.00
_cell.angle_gamma   90.00
#
_symmetry.space_group_name_H-M   'P 1'
#
loop_
_entity.id
_entity.type
_entity.pdbx_description
1 polymer ?
#
loop_
_entity_poly.entity_id
_entity_poly.type
_entity_poly.pdbx_seq_one_letter_code
_entity_poly.pdbx_strand_id
1 'polypeptide(L)'
;DAPDLIVKKLKRAQTDSDNAVRYDKENKPGISNLMGIYRAITKDSYESIEEMYAGKGYGVFKSDIADLLVATLEPIQQRYNELITSPELDVILDEGAAKAHAKAS
;
A
#
# COMPACT_ATOMS: atom_id res chain seq x y z
N ASP A 1 3.85 5.68 -8.29
CA ASP A 1 2.64 6.28 -8.89
C ASP A 1 2.35 7.62 -8.24
N ALA A 2 1.96 8.61 -9.03
CA ALA A 2 1.45 9.86 -8.51
C ALA A 2 0.12 9.64 -7.74
N PRO A 3 -0.24 10.52 -6.78
CA PRO A 3 -1.42 10.35 -5.94
C PRO A 3 -2.73 10.14 -6.72
N ASP A 4 -2.94 10.89 -7.80
CA ASP A 4 -4.11 10.81 -8.67
C ASP A 4 -4.24 9.43 -9.35
N LEU A 5 -3.11 8.85 -9.77
CA LEU A 5 -3.07 7.52 -10.36
C LEU A 5 -3.39 6.43 -9.33
N ILE A 6 -2.92 6.57 -8.09
CA ILE A 6 -3.25 5.66 -6.99
C ILE A 6 -4.77 5.67 -6.76
N VAL A 7 -5.36 6.85 -6.57
CA VAL A 7 -6.80 7.02 -6.37
C VAL A 7 -7.60 6.41 -7.54
N LYS A 8 -7.18 6.68 -8.77
CA LYS A 8 -7.84 6.15 -9.97
C LYS A 8 -7.77 4.62 -10.06
N LYS A 9 -6.63 4.01 -9.71
CA LYS A 9 -6.46 2.55 -9.68
C LYS A 9 -7.36 1.92 -8.62
N LEU A 10 -7.41 2.49 -7.42
CA LEU A 10 -8.24 1.98 -6.33
C LEU A 10 -9.73 2.08 -6.64
N LYS A 11 -10.20 3.22 -7.18
CA LYS A 11 -11.59 3.40 -7.60
C LYS A 11 -12.03 2.36 -8.66
N ARG A 12 -11.12 1.94 -9.53
CA ARG A 12 -11.37 0.96 -10.61
C ARG A 12 -11.13 -0.48 -10.20
N ALA A 13 -10.63 -0.74 -9.00
CA ALA A 13 -10.41 -2.10 -8.52
C ALA A 13 -11.71 -2.91 -8.60
N GLN A 14 -11.66 -4.07 -9.25
CA GLN A 14 -12.83 -4.92 -9.43
C GLN A 14 -13.30 -5.45 -8.09
N THR A 15 -14.61 -5.36 -7.84
CA THR A 15 -15.29 -5.85 -6.66
C THR A 15 -16.56 -6.57 -7.07
N ASP A 16 -17.14 -7.35 -6.17
CA ASP A 16 -18.47 -7.94 -6.35
C ASP A 16 -19.59 -6.89 -6.21
N SER A 17 -20.84 -7.33 -6.24
CA SER A 17 -22.04 -6.50 -6.16
C SER A 17 -22.69 -6.42 -4.76
N ASP A 18 -22.20 -7.15 -3.75
CA ASP A 18 -22.86 -7.26 -2.44
C ASP A 18 -22.69 -5.99 -1.60
N ASN A 19 -21.71 -5.16 -1.94
CA ASN A 19 -21.41 -3.89 -1.27
C ASN A 19 -21.18 -4.01 0.26
N ALA A 20 -20.63 -5.14 0.71
CA ALA A 20 -20.32 -5.42 2.11
C ALA A 20 -18.82 -5.72 2.27
N VAL A 21 -18.12 -4.92 3.08
CA VAL A 21 -16.69 -5.13 3.36
C VAL A 21 -16.56 -6.32 4.32
N ARG A 22 -16.24 -7.49 3.77
CA ARG A 22 -16.08 -8.75 4.49
C ARG A 22 -14.95 -9.57 3.87
N TYR A 23 -14.11 -10.15 4.71
CA TYR A 23 -13.04 -11.03 4.27
C TYR A 23 -13.61 -12.39 3.91
N ASP A 24 -13.44 -12.75 2.64
CA ASP A 24 -13.88 -14.01 2.06
C ASP A 24 -13.11 -14.22 0.76
N LYS A 25 -12.01 -14.96 0.83
CA LYS A 25 -11.09 -15.10 -0.31
C LYS A 25 -11.75 -15.84 -1.49
N GLU A 26 -12.70 -16.73 -1.21
CA GLU A 26 -13.36 -17.55 -2.22
C GLU A 26 -14.48 -16.76 -2.90
N ASN A 27 -15.37 -16.14 -2.12
CA ASN A 27 -16.56 -15.48 -2.67
C ASN A 27 -16.34 -13.99 -2.95
N LYS A 28 -15.39 -13.33 -2.27
CA LYS A 28 -15.12 -11.88 -2.37
C LYS A 28 -13.62 -11.60 -2.57
N PRO A 29 -12.96 -12.19 -3.58
CA PRO A 29 -11.51 -12.09 -3.76
C PRO A 29 -11.03 -10.64 -3.91
N GLY A 30 -11.80 -9.79 -4.62
CA GLY A 30 -11.45 -8.37 -4.80
C GLY A 30 -11.46 -7.58 -3.49
N ILE A 31 -12.49 -7.75 -2.66
CA ILE A 31 -12.58 -7.09 -1.35
C ILE A 31 -11.55 -7.65 -0.38
N SER A 32 -11.36 -8.97 -0.35
CA SER A 32 -10.35 -9.61 0.50
C SER A 32 -8.93 -9.14 0.18
N ASN A 33 -8.62 -8.92 -1.10
CA ASN A 33 -7.34 -8.34 -1.50
C ASN A 33 -7.17 -6.90 -1.02
N LEU A 34 -8.21 -6.07 -1.16
CA LEU A 34 -8.20 -4.69 -0.68
C LEU A 34 -8.08 -4.61 0.85
N MET A 35 -8.75 -5.49 1.59
CA MET A 35 -8.58 -5.63 3.04
C MET A 35 -7.17 -6.07 3.41
N GLY A 36 -6.55 -6.96 2.64
CA GLY A 36 -5.15 -7.36 2.82
C GLY A 36 -4.19 -6.18 2.70
N ILE A 37 -4.39 -5.31 1.71
CA ILE A 37 -3.61 -4.08 1.53
C ILE A 37 -3.82 -3.13 2.72
N TYR A 38 -5.07 -2.87 3.10
CA TYR A 38 -5.39 -1.99 4.24
C TYR A 38 -4.68 -2.48 5.51
N ARG A 39 -4.85 -3.76 5.84
CA ARG A 39 -4.19 -4.42 6.98
C ARG A 39 -2.67 -4.36 6.91
N ALA A 40 -2.07 -4.54 5.73
CA ALA A 40 -0.62 -4.49 5.59
C ALA A 40 -0.04 -3.13 6.04
N ILE A 41 -0.81 -2.06 5.91
CA ILE A 41 -0.44 -0.70 6.30
C ILE A 41 -0.84 -0.42 7.75
N THR A 42 -2.10 -0.60 8.12
CA THR A 42 -2.61 -0.21 9.45
C THR A 42 -2.29 -1.22 10.55
N LYS A 43 -2.02 -2.48 10.18
CA LYS A 43 -1.87 -3.65 11.06
C LYS A 43 -3.17 -4.10 11.74
N ASP A 44 -4.31 -3.54 11.38
CA ASP A 44 -5.61 -3.97 11.91
C ASP A 44 -5.95 -5.41 11.54
N SER A 45 -6.75 -6.08 12.36
CA SER A 45 -7.29 -7.41 12.02
C SER A 45 -8.40 -7.29 10.98
N TYR A 46 -8.73 -8.40 10.30
CA TYR A 46 -9.84 -8.38 9.34
C TYR A 46 -11.16 -8.05 10.03
N GLU A 47 -11.37 -8.60 11.23
CA GLU A 47 -12.56 -8.37 12.05
C GLU A 47 -12.73 -6.89 12.40
N SER A 48 -11.65 -6.22 12.80
CA SER A 48 -11.69 -4.77 13.06
C SER A 48 -12.01 -3.96 11.81
N ILE A 49 -11.48 -4.36 10.64
CA ILE A 49 -11.81 -3.72 9.37
C ILE A 49 -13.30 -3.94 9.03
N GLU A 50 -13.83 -5.14 9.20
CA GLU A 50 -15.25 -5.43 8.98
C GLU A 50 -16.14 -4.56 9.87
N GLU A 51 -15.81 -4.41 11.15
CA GLU A 51 -16.53 -3.55 12.09
C GLU A 51 -16.48 -2.07 11.69
N MET A 52 -15.29 -1.56 11.32
CA MET A 52 -15.10 -0.16 10.90
C MET A 52 -15.90 0.20 9.65
N TYR A 53 -16.14 -0.78 8.77
CA TYR A 53 -16.87 -0.60 7.52
C TYR A 53 -18.25 -1.26 7.52
N ALA A 54 -18.76 -1.68 8.68
CA ALA A 54 -20.11 -2.19 8.83
C ALA A 54 -21.12 -1.15 8.36
N GLY A 55 -21.99 -1.53 7.42
CA GLY A 55 -22.97 -0.63 6.80
C GLY A 55 -22.39 0.43 5.85
N LYS A 56 -21.06 0.47 5.65
CA LYS A 56 -20.42 1.36 4.66
C LYS A 56 -20.22 0.62 3.34
N GLY A 57 -20.41 1.33 2.23
CA GLY A 57 -20.20 0.78 0.89
C GLY A 57 -18.75 0.81 0.41
N TYR A 58 -18.49 0.12 -0.71
CA TYR A 58 -17.16 0.02 -1.32
C TYR A 58 -16.56 1.36 -1.76
N GLY A 59 -17.39 2.36 -2.07
CA GLY A 59 -16.92 3.69 -2.44
C GLY A 59 -16.14 4.37 -1.31
N VAL A 60 -16.64 4.28 -0.07
CA VAL A 60 -15.96 4.81 1.12
C VAL A 60 -14.69 4.00 1.37
N PHE A 61 -14.81 2.68 1.44
CA PHE A 61 -13.67 1.79 1.69
C PHE A 61 -12.51 1.97 0.70
N LYS A 62 -12.79 2.06 -0.61
CA LYS A 62 -11.77 2.30 -1.63
C LYS A 62 -11.14 3.68 -1.55
N SER A 63 -11.88 4.69 -1.10
CA SER A 63 -11.36 6.04 -0.93
C SER A 63 -10.42 6.10 0.26
N ASP A 64 -10.82 5.51 1.39
CA ASP A 64 -10.01 5.47 2.61
C ASP A 64 -8.70 4.68 2.38
N ILE A 65 -8.74 3.56 1.64
CA ILE A 65 -7.51 2.85 1.22
C ILE A 65 -6.62 3.73 0.34
N ALA A 66 -7.21 4.50 -0.59
CA ALA A 66 -6.44 5.35 -1.49
C ALA A 66 -5.71 6.45 -0.71
N ASP A 67 -6.40 7.11 0.21
CA ASP A 67 -5.82 8.16 1.06
C ASP A 67 -4.71 7.58 1.95
N LEU A 68 -4.94 6.41 2.53
CA LEU A 68 -3.94 5.70 3.33
C LEU A 68 -2.68 5.36 2.51
N LEU A 69 -2.85 4.85 1.28
CA LEU A 69 -1.74 4.54 0.38
C LEU A 69 -0.96 5.79 -0.05
N VAL A 70 -1.66 6.88 -0.37
CA VAL A 70 -1.03 8.15 -0.74
C VAL A 70 -0.17 8.66 0.42
N ALA A 71 -0.74 8.75 1.62
CA ALA A 71 -0.02 9.20 2.81
C ALA A 71 1.19 8.29 3.15
N THR A 72 1.05 6.99 2.94
CA THR A 72 2.15 6.03 3.19
C THR A 72 3.28 6.17 2.17
N LEU A 73 2.94 6.40 0.90
CA LEU A 73 3.91 6.45 -0.19
C LEU A 73 4.58 7.81 -0.35
N GLU A 74 3.93 8.90 0.04
CA GLU A 74 4.46 10.27 -0.07
C GLU A 74 5.88 10.44 0.49
N PRO A 75 6.18 10.10 1.77
CA PRO A 75 7.54 10.26 2.30
C PRO A 75 8.57 9.35 1.60
N ILE A 76 8.15 8.16 1.13
CA ILE A 76 9.01 7.25 0.37
C ILE A 76 9.36 7.86 -0.99
N GLN A 77 8.37 8.41 -1.68
CA GLN A 77 8.56 9.06 -2.98
C GLN A 77 9.42 10.31 -2.86
N GLN A 78 9.22 11.11 -1.81
CA GLN A 78 10.07 12.26 -1.52
C GLN A 78 11.52 11.82 -1.33
N ARG A 79 11.78 10.86 -0.42
CA ARG A 79 13.14 10.39 -0.14
C ARG A 79 13.80 9.74 -1.36
N TYR A 80 13.02 9.01 -2.16
CA TYR A 80 13.47 8.47 -3.43
C TYR A 80 13.94 9.58 -4.38
N ASN A 81 13.14 10.64 -4.56
CA ASN A 81 13.48 11.75 -5.46
C ASN A 81 14.68 12.55 -4.97
N GLU A 82 14.85 12.71 -3.66
CA GLU A 82 16.04 13.31 -3.05
C GLU A 82 17.31 12.49 -3.36
N LEU A 83 17.22 11.17 -3.25
CA LEU A 83 18.39 10.29 -3.38
C LEU A 83 18.76 9.95 -4.82
N ILE A 84 17.79 9.76 -5.72
CA ILE A 84 18.05 9.17 -7.05
C ILE A 84 18.98 10.01 -7.93
N THR A 85 19.12 11.30 -7.65
CA THR A 85 20.05 12.21 -8.34
C THR A 85 21.17 12.74 -7.43
N SER A 86 21.20 12.32 -6.16
CA SER A 86 22.17 12.78 -5.17
C SER A 86 23.44 11.92 -5.21
N PRO A 87 24.64 12.53 -5.15
CA PRO A 87 25.89 11.79 -4.94
C PRO A 87 25.91 10.94 -3.65
N GLU A 88 25.06 11.26 -2.67
CA GLU A 88 24.87 10.46 -1.45
C GLU A 88 24.52 9.01 -1.77
N LEU A 89 23.77 8.77 -2.85
CA LEU A 89 23.40 7.42 -3.28
C LEU A 89 24.65 6.58 -3.62
N ASP A 90 25.59 7.14 -4.39
CA ASP A 90 26.81 6.44 -4.79
C ASP A 90 27.68 6.13 -3.57
N VAL A 91 27.79 7.06 -2.61
CA VAL A 91 28.52 6.83 -1.35
C VAL A 91 27.92 5.65 -0.57
N ILE A 92 26.59 5.60 -0.44
CA ILE A 92 25.91 4.48 0.26
C ILE A 92 26.17 3.16 -0.46
N LEU A 93 26.14 3.15 -1.79
CA LEU A 93 26.39 1.95 -2.61
C LEU A 93 27.84 1.47 -2.47
N ASP A 94 28.83 2.36 -2.52
CA ASP A 94 30.25 2.04 -2.38
C ASP A 94 30.57 1.46 -1.00
N GLU A 95 30.01 2.04 0.06
CA GLU A 95 30.15 1.49 1.42
C GLU A 95 29.52 0.09 1.54
N GLY A 96 28.34 -0.09 0.94
CA GLY A 96 27.65 -1.37 0.90
C GLY A 96 28.48 -2.44 0.19
N ALA A 97 29.08 -2.09 -0.96
CA ALA A 97 29.94 -2.96 -1.74
C ALA A 97 31.19 -3.36 -0.95
N ALA A 98 31.86 -2.41 -0.29
CA ALA A 98 33.04 -2.69 0.53
C ALA A 98 32.73 -3.65 1.69
N LYS A 99 31.61 -3.42 2.41
CA LYS A 99 31.15 -4.28 3.50
C LYS A 99 30.80 -5.69 3.03
N ALA A 100 30.15 -5.80 1.87
CA ALA A 100 29.78 -7.09 1.28
C ALA A 100 31.03 -7.87 0.83
N HIS A 101 31.97 -7.21 0.15
CA HIS A 101 33.22 -7.82 -0.28
C HIS A 101 34.00 -8.40 0.89
N ALA A 102 34.19 -7.63 1.97
CA ALA A 102 34.93 -8.07 3.16
C ALA A 102 34.34 -9.32 3.85
N LYS A 103 33.07 -9.64 3.64
CA LYS A 103 32.42 -10.84 4.20
C LYS A 103 32.35 -12.01 3.23
N ALA A 104 32.37 -11.74 1.92
CA ALA A 104 32.18 -12.74 0.87
C ALA A 104 33.50 -13.29 0.30
N SER A 105 34.61 -12.54 0.46
CA SER A 105 35.98 -12.98 0.13
C SER A 105 36.60 -13.77 1.27
#